data_AF-A0A822CKA0-F1
#
_entry.id   AF-A0A822CKA0-F1
#
_cell.length_a   1.000
_cell.length_b   1.000
_cell.length_c   1.000
_cell.angle_alpha   90.00
_cell.angle_beta   90.00
_cell.angle_gamma   90.00
#
_symmetry.space_group_name_H-M   'P 1'
#
loop_
_entity.id
_entity.type
_entity.pdbx_description
1 polymer ?
#
loop_
_entity_poly.entity_id
_entity_poly.type
_entity_poly.pdbx_seq_one_letter_code
_entity_poly.pdbx_strand_id
1 'polypeptide(L)' 'PTKYSVRFPAYAIFPQICCGPQFGGGCDLFVGSDSQTKRNGFFGFPHFCNGTSNQGSLTFTGHTKFQINDIEVYRLIHK' A
#
# COMPACT_ATOMS: atom_id res chain seq x y z
N PRO A 1 -11.79 -10.52 -7.04
CA PRO A 1 -10.80 -9.71 -6.27
C PRO A 1 -11.11 -9.76 -4.76
N THR A 2 -10.10 -10.01 -3.92
CA THR A 2 -10.25 -10.01 -2.46
C THR A 2 -10.35 -8.58 -1.95
N LYS A 3 -11.34 -8.30 -1.10
CA LYS A 3 -11.56 -6.98 -0.50
C LYS A 3 -11.28 -7.06 1.00
N TYR A 4 -10.39 -6.21 1.48
CA TYR A 4 -10.10 -6.07 2.91
C TYR A 4 -10.86 -4.87 3.48
N SER A 5 -11.43 -5.04 4.66
CA SER A 5 -12.09 -3.94 5.39
C SER A 5 -11.03 -3.06 6.03
N VAL A 6 -11.19 -1.74 5.96
CA VAL A 6 -10.29 -0.78 6.60
C VAL A 6 -10.79 -0.49 8.01
N ARG A 7 -9.91 -0.54 9.01
CA ARG A 7 -10.27 -0.29 10.41
C ARG A 7 -10.70 1.16 10.67
N PHE A 8 -10.05 2.10 10.00
CA PHE A 8 -10.37 3.53 10.09
C PHE A 8 -10.46 4.15 8.68
N PRO A 9 -11.67 4.28 8.11
CA PRO A 9 -11.87 4.73 6.73
C PRO A 9 -11.26 6.10 6.42
N ALA A 10 -11.23 7.02 7.39
CA ALA A 10 -10.63 8.35 7.24
C ALA A 10 -9.12 8.31 6.95
N TYR A 11 -8.46 7.21 7.27
CA TYR A 11 -7.03 6.99 7.03
C TYR A 11 -6.79 5.89 5.99
N ALA A 12 -7.81 5.50 5.21
CA ALA A 12 -7.67 4.44 4.21
C ALA A 12 -6.60 4.78 3.15
N ILE A 13 -6.57 6.04 2.72
CA ILE A 13 -5.56 6.61 1.81
C ILE A 13 -5.05 7.88 2.47
N PHE A 14 -3.74 7.98 2.67
CA PHE A 14 -3.14 9.15 3.30
C PHE A 14 -2.09 9.78 2.37
N PRO A 15 -2.32 11.00 1.86
CA PRO A 15 -1.33 11.71 1.09
C PRO A 15 -0.35 12.41 2.03
N GLN A 16 0.95 12.17 1.87
CA GLN A 16 1.98 13.04 2.42
C GLN A 16 2.80 13.67 1.29
N ILE A 17 3.08 14.96 1.40
CA ILE A 17 3.78 15.70 0.33
C ILE A 17 5.23 15.19 0.18
N CYS A 18 5.85 14.74 1.26
CA CYS A 18 7.25 14.28 1.27
C CYS A 18 7.39 12.76 1.07
N CYS A 19 6.29 12.02 1.16
CA CYS A 19 6.26 10.57 1.20
C CYS A 19 5.17 10.14 0.22
N GLY A 20 5.49 9.40 -0.84
CA GLY A 20 4.48 8.99 -1.82
C GLY A 20 3.28 8.22 -1.21
N PRO A 21 2.33 7.75 -2.04
CA PRO A 21 1.02 7.34 -1.54
C PRO A 21 1.09 6.22 -0.49
N GLN A 22 0.29 6.38 0.57
CA GLN A 22 0.13 5.40 1.65
C GLN A 22 -1.30 4.87 1.67
N PHE A 23 -1.43 3.56 1.85
CA PHE A 23 -2.70 2.85 2.03
C PHE A 23 -2.72 2.15 3.38
N GLY A 24 -3.84 2.26 4.09
CA GLY A 24 -4.01 1.69 5.42
C GLY A 24 -3.27 2.47 6.51
N GLY A 25 -3.61 3.76 6.66
CA GLY A 25 -3.45 4.61 7.85
C GLY A 25 -2.22 4.43 8.73
N GLY A 26 -1.05 4.22 8.14
CA GLY A 26 0.16 3.83 8.88
C GLY A 26 1.04 2.82 8.13
N CYS A 27 0.56 2.34 6.97
CA CYS A 27 1.29 1.69 5.86
C CYS A 27 1.16 0.16 5.77
N ASP A 28 -0.08 -0.32 5.55
CA ASP A 28 -0.24 -1.64 4.92
C ASP A 28 0.52 -1.69 3.58
N LEU A 29 0.43 -0.62 2.79
CA LEU A 29 1.22 -0.42 1.57
C LEU A 29 1.70 1.04 1.50
N PHE A 30 2.99 1.24 1.24
CA PHE A 30 3.61 2.53 1.05
C PHE A 30 4.49 2.55 -0.20
N VAL A 31 4.28 3.58 -1.01
CA VAL A 31 5.07 3.89 -2.20
C VAL A 31 5.94 5.09 -1.87
N GLY A 32 7.26 4.88 -1.73
CA GLY A 32 8.19 5.97 -1.45
C GLY A 32 8.44 6.89 -2.65
N SER A 33 8.74 8.17 -2.39
CA SER A 33 9.03 9.20 -3.40
C SER A 33 10.27 8.89 -4.25
N ASP A 34 11.28 8.23 -3.67
CA ASP A 34 12.51 7.79 -4.37
C ASP A 34 12.51 6.29 -4.73
N SER A 35 11.34 5.68 -4.90
CA SER A 35 11.22 4.22 -4.95
C SER A 35 11.86 3.55 -6.18
N GLN A 36 12.19 4.32 -7.22
CA GLN A 36 12.93 3.85 -8.39
C GLN A 36 14.42 3.68 -8.13
N THR A 37 15.00 4.47 -7.22
CA THR A 37 16.44 4.43 -6.91
C THR A 37 16.73 3.83 -5.54
N LYS A 38 15.72 3.72 -4.67
CA LYS A 38 15.84 3.20 -3.31
C LYS A 38 14.79 2.13 -3.03
N ARG A 39 15.18 1.12 -2.24
CA ARG A 39 14.27 0.10 -1.69
C ARG A 39 13.45 0.63 -0.51
N ASN A 40 12.66 1.68 -0.75
CA ASN A 40 11.87 2.38 0.28
C ASN A 40 10.36 2.09 0.20
N GLY A 41 9.91 1.26 -0.76
CA GLY A 41 8.56 0.71 -0.75
C GLY A 41 8.38 -0.23 0.44
N PHE A 42 7.22 -0.17 1.09
CA PHE A 42 6.93 -0.96 2.28
C PHE A 42 5.57 -1.65 2.20
N PHE A 43 5.51 -2.90 2.65
CA PHE A 43 4.28 -3.69 2.76
C PHE A 43 4.21 -4.36 4.13
N GLY A 44 3.29 -3.88 4.97
CA GLY A 44 3.16 -4.24 6.38
C GLY A 44 1.83 -4.89 6.73
N PHE A 45 1.20 -5.58 5.78
CA PHE A 45 -0.11 -6.16 5.99
C PHE A 45 -0.09 -7.37 6.97
N PRO A 46 -1.11 -7.54 7.84
CA PRO A 46 -2.18 -6.59 8.14
C PRO A 46 -1.77 -5.65 9.31
N HIS A 47 -1.77 -4.35 9.06
CA HIS A 47 -1.60 -3.30 10.06
C HIS A 47 -2.91 -2.52 10.27
N PHE A 48 -3.57 -2.10 9.19
CA PHE A 48 -4.75 -1.21 9.25
C PHE A 48 -5.96 -1.74 8.48
N CYS A 49 -5.70 -2.51 7.43
CA CYS A 49 -6.67 -3.36 6.78
C CYS A 49 -6.82 -4.64 7.61
N ASN A 50 -8.06 -5.02 7.89
CA ASN A 50 -8.36 -6.26 8.58
C ASN A 50 -8.05 -7.43 7.63
N GLY A 51 -6.89 -8.06 7.82
CA GLY A 51 -6.55 -9.29 7.15
C GLY A 51 -7.37 -10.45 7.68
N THR A 52 -7.88 -11.29 6.78
CA THR A 52 -8.56 -12.54 7.13
C THR A 52 -7.61 -13.75 7.11
N SER A 53 -6.35 -13.54 6.71
CA SER A 53 -5.37 -14.60 6.53
C SER A 53 -4.07 -14.30 7.28
N ASN A 54 -3.47 -15.34 7.88
CA ASN A 54 -2.13 -15.30 8.47
C ASN A 54 -1.00 -15.12 7.41
N GLN A 55 -1.34 -14.71 6.19
CA GLN A 55 -0.44 -14.62 5.05
C GLN A 55 0.42 -13.35 5.09
N GLY A 56 -0.01 -12.31 5.81
CA GLY A 56 0.81 -11.13 6.09
C GLY A 56 1.49 -10.55 4.83
N SER A 57 2.82 -10.48 4.84
CA SER A 57 3.66 -10.01 3.74
C SER A 57 3.58 -10.86 2.45
N LEU A 58 3.16 -12.13 2.55
CA LEU A 58 2.96 -13.02 1.39
C LEU A 58 1.74 -12.62 0.55
N THR A 59 0.86 -11.77 1.08
CA THR A 59 -0.38 -11.37 0.40
C THR A 59 -0.12 -10.54 -0.86
N PHE A 60 1.03 -9.85 -0.96
CA PHE A 60 1.29 -8.92 -2.06
C PHE A 60 2.68 -9.09 -2.69
N THR A 61 3.74 -8.80 -1.94
CA THR A 61 5.12 -8.75 -2.48
C THR A 61 6.00 -9.92 -2.04
N GLY A 62 5.56 -10.69 -1.03
CA GLY A 62 6.42 -11.67 -0.34
C GLY A 62 7.50 -11.04 0.55
N HIS A 63 7.64 -9.71 0.55
CA HIS A 63 8.70 -8.99 1.25
C HIS A 63 8.19 -7.68 1.85
N THR A 64 8.59 -7.39 3.08
CA THR A 64 8.21 -6.14 3.77
C THR A 64 8.79 -4.88 3.11
N LYS A 65 9.93 -4.99 2.42
CA LYS A 65 10.54 -3.88 1.67
C LYS A 65 10.79 -4.25 0.23
N PHE A 66 10.53 -3.34 -0.70
CA PHE A 66 10.70 -3.56 -2.13
C PHE A 66 11.11 -2.27 -2.85
N GLN A 67 11.72 -2.43 -4.01
CA GLN A 67 12.00 -1.35 -4.96
C GLN A 67 10.88 -1.33 -5.98
N ILE A 68 10.48 -0.14 -6.43
CA ILE A 68 9.39 0.04 -7.38
C ILE A 68 10.01 0.43 -8.71
N ASN A 69 9.81 -0.41 -9.72
CA ASN A 69 10.36 -0.14 -11.05
C ASN A 69 9.44 0.79 -11.85
N ASP A 70 8.13 0.65 -11.69
CA ASP A 70 7.13 1.42 -12.44
C ASP A 70 5.84 1.63 -11.62
N ILE A 71 5.08 2.68 -11.93
CA ILE A 71 3.80 3.02 -11.29
C ILE A 71 2.79 3.40 -12.37
N GLU A 72 1.72 2.62 -12.46
CA GLU A 72 0.59 2.89 -13.35
C GLU A 72 -0.65 3.28 -12.52
N VAL A 73 -1.32 4.37 -12.90
CA VAL A 73 -2.53 4.87 -12.21
C VAL A 73 -3.72 4.84 -13.15
N TYR A 74 -4.74 4.08 -12.76
CA TYR A 74 -5.96 3.89 -13.55
C TYR A 74 -7.15 4.61 -12.91
N ARG A 75 -8.04 5.16 -13.74
CA ARG A 75 -9.33 5.71 -13.31
C ARG A 75 -10.47 5.10 -14.13
N LEU A 76 -11.63 4.92 -13.49
CA LEU A 76 -12.84 4.57 -14.23
C LEU A 76 -13.31 5.79 -15.01
N ILE A 77 -13.61 5.62 -16.30
CA ILE A 77 -14.27 6.63 -17.11
C ILE A 77 -15.75 6.26 -17.13
N HIS A 78 -16.59 7.00 -16.40
CA HIS A 78 -18.03 6.89 -16.55
C HIS A 78 -18.41 7.49 -17.91
N LYS A 79 -19.19 6.74 -18.70
CA LYS A 79 -19.79 7.22 -19.95
C LYS A 79 -21.07 7.98 -19.66
#